data_AF-A0A3B3VHJ3-F1
#
_entry.id   AF-A0A3B3VHJ3-F1
#
_cell.length_a   1.000
_cell.length_b   1.000
_cell.length_c   1.000
_cell.angle_alpha   90.00
_cell.angle_beta   90.00
_cell.angle_gamma   90.00
#
_symmetry.space_group_name_H-M   'P 1'
#
loop_
_entity.id
_entity.type
_entity.pdbx_description
1 polymer ?
#
loop_
_entity_poly.entity_id
_entity_poly.type
_entity_poly.pdbx_seq_one_letter_code
_entity_poly.pdbx_strand_id
1 'polypeptide(L)'
;LEIGAGTGLVSVSTLKPYVLFHAFCLLVPAEQERSDQTVARQKWVPNVICRINKDIYHYVGQDIVIYESIDSFGAMMWPAALALCSFLDNNRDTVDLRGKEVLELGAGTGLVAIVASLLGAAVTATDLPEILGNLQANLMRNTRGLCRHTPQVAPLSWGYDLESTYPSSVYRYDYVLAADVVYHHDFLDELLVTMKYFCKPGTTLIWANKVRFESDLVFTENFKKAFHTSLLVEEGEMKIFMAMSREEDEGDRNRLSRPTDCRLKA
;
A
#
# COMPACT_ATOMS: atom_id res chain seq x y z
N LEU A 1 37.57 40.82 19.74
CA LEU A 1 38.51 40.86 18.62
C LEU A 1 38.04 39.88 17.56
N GLU A 2 37.45 40.44 16.51
CA GLU A 2 37.47 39.96 15.11
C GLU A 2 38.92 39.61 14.64
N ILE A 3 39.29 38.75 13.68
CA ILE A 3 38.71 37.78 12.70
C ILE A 3 39.87 36.82 12.32
N GLY A 4 39.60 35.60 11.85
CA GLY A 4 40.55 34.84 11.00
C GLY A 4 40.23 33.34 10.83
N ALA A 5 39.77 32.97 9.63
CA ALA A 5 39.14 31.71 9.27
C ALA A 5 40.06 30.47 9.12
N GLY A 6 39.47 29.29 9.29
CA GLY A 6 40.04 27.98 8.95
C GLY A 6 39.02 26.86 9.16
N THR A 7 38.25 26.57 8.12
CA THR A 7 37.21 25.55 8.02
C THR A 7 37.74 24.13 8.21
N GLY A 8 37.06 23.33 9.04
CA GLY A 8 37.29 21.89 9.21
C GLY A 8 36.17 21.25 10.02
N LEU A 9 34.95 21.28 9.51
CA LEU A 9 33.80 20.58 10.09
C LEU A 9 33.92 19.08 9.77
N VAL A 10 34.17 18.27 10.80
CA VAL A 10 33.98 16.82 10.76
C VAL A 10 32.50 16.54 11.09
N SER A 11 31.88 15.75 10.21
CA SER A 11 30.44 15.50 10.08
C SER A 11 29.81 14.75 11.25
N VAL A 12 28.52 15.04 11.51
CA VAL A 12 27.62 14.35 12.45
C VAL A 12 27.31 12.93 11.93
N SER A 13 28.28 12.05 12.03
CA SER A 13 28.24 10.64 11.64
C SER A 13 28.98 9.88 12.73
N THR A 14 28.32 9.32 13.75
CA THR A 14 28.24 7.84 13.89
C THR A 14 27.27 7.33 14.97
N LEU A 15 26.16 8.02 15.27
CA LEU A 15 24.88 7.49 15.81
C LEU A 15 23.99 8.68 16.15
N LYS A 16 22.80 8.79 15.54
CA LYS A 16 21.95 9.99 15.72
C LYS A 16 20.80 9.75 16.70
N PRO A 17 20.51 10.72 17.59
CA PRO A 17 19.48 10.68 18.64
C PRO A 17 18.00 10.58 18.16
N TYR A 18 17.71 10.11 16.94
CA TYR A 18 16.34 10.02 16.40
C TYR A 18 15.54 8.79 16.86
N VAL A 19 16.19 7.84 17.52
CA VAL A 19 15.52 6.88 18.41
C VAL A 19 14.74 7.60 19.53
N LEU A 20 15.13 8.84 19.91
CA LEU A 20 14.34 9.67 20.83
C LEU A 20 13.09 10.30 20.18
N PHE A 21 12.92 10.33 18.84
CA PHE A 21 11.75 10.96 18.20
C PHE A 21 10.46 10.13 18.30
N HIS A 22 10.57 8.83 18.63
CA HIS A 22 9.45 8.05 19.18
C HIS A 22 8.79 8.74 20.40
N ALA A 23 9.50 9.65 21.07
CA ALA A 23 9.06 10.36 22.28
C ALA A 23 8.31 11.70 22.04
N PHE A 24 8.07 12.16 20.80
CA PHE A 24 7.56 13.53 20.60
C PHE A 24 6.03 13.74 20.74
N CYS A 25 5.12 12.82 20.41
CA CYS A 25 3.69 13.21 20.31
C CYS A 25 2.66 12.09 20.61
N LEU A 26 2.06 11.87 21.78
CA LEU A 26 2.07 12.50 23.11
C LEU A 26 1.80 14.01 23.27
N LEU A 27 1.61 14.83 22.22
CA LEU A 27 1.15 16.22 22.37
C LEU A 27 -0.32 16.35 21.97
N VAL A 28 -1.07 15.41 22.55
CA VAL A 28 -2.50 15.42 22.84
C VAL A 28 -2.93 16.76 23.47
N PRO A 29 -4.21 17.15 23.35
CA PRO A 29 -4.94 17.49 24.57
C PRO A 29 -6.11 16.53 24.79
N ALA A 30 -6.23 16.13 26.06
CA ALA A 30 -7.27 15.28 26.62
C ALA A 30 -8.33 16.19 27.24
N GLU A 31 -9.62 15.93 26.97
CA GLU A 31 -10.81 16.45 27.67
C GLU A 31 -12.06 15.89 26.95
N GLN A 32 -13.20 15.55 27.55
CA GLN A 32 -13.65 15.19 28.90
C GLN A 32 -15.05 14.54 28.69
N GLU A 33 -15.43 13.53 29.49
CA GLU A 33 -16.73 12.88 29.38
C GLU A 33 -17.90 13.86 29.52
N ARG A 34 -18.88 13.78 28.61
CA ARG A 34 -20.28 14.12 28.93
C ARG A 34 -21.22 13.21 28.15
N SER A 35 -22.13 12.58 28.88
CA SER A 35 -23.15 11.65 28.43
C SER A 35 -24.09 12.26 27.39
N ASP A 36 -24.28 11.57 26.26
CA ASP A 36 -25.62 11.39 25.71
C ASP A 36 -25.71 10.14 24.83
N GLN A 37 -26.73 9.33 25.08
CA GLN A 37 -26.97 8.05 24.41
C GLN A 37 -27.42 8.27 22.97
N THR A 38 -26.52 8.01 22.00
CA THR A 38 -26.90 7.77 20.61
C THR A 38 -26.03 6.65 20.03
N VAL A 39 -26.67 5.76 19.27
CA VAL A 39 -26.15 4.48 18.75
C VAL A 39 -24.74 4.63 18.15
N ALA A 40 -23.74 4.12 18.87
CA ALA A 40 -22.33 4.31 18.56
C ALA A 40 -21.91 3.49 17.32
N ARG A 41 -21.54 4.18 16.25
CA ARG A 41 -20.70 3.63 15.18
C ARG A 41 -19.36 3.20 15.82
N GLN A 42 -18.99 1.94 15.64
CA GLN A 42 -17.76 1.41 16.22
C GLN A 42 -16.55 2.18 15.69
N LYS A 43 -15.85 2.85 16.59
CA LYS A 43 -14.62 3.59 16.32
C LYS A 43 -13.49 2.57 16.17
N TRP A 44 -12.82 2.54 15.02
CA TRP A 44 -11.68 1.65 14.78
C TRP A 44 -10.54 1.98 15.74
N VAL A 45 -10.30 1.08 16.70
CA VAL A 45 -9.12 1.14 17.59
C VAL A 45 -8.43 -0.22 17.50
N PRO A 46 -7.31 -0.34 16.77
CA PRO A 46 -6.59 -1.59 16.72
C PRO A 46 -6.00 -1.91 18.11
N ASN A 47 -6.12 -3.17 18.54
CA ASN A 47 -5.43 -3.66 19.73
C ASN A 47 -3.96 -3.88 19.36
N VAL A 48 -3.09 -2.92 19.65
CA VAL A 48 -1.66 -3.00 19.37
C VAL A 48 -0.89 -3.20 20.67
N ILE A 49 -0.14 -4.31 20.77
CA ILE A 49 0.87 -4.50 21.81
C ILE A 49 2.24 -4.27 21.19
N CYS A 50 2.79 -3.07 21.41
CA CYS A 50 4.13 -2.73 20.94
C CYS A 50 5.18 -3.31 21.89
N ARG A 51 6.09 -4.14 21.38
CA ARG A 51 7.30 -4.58 22.10
C ARG A 51 8.50 -4.23 21.22
N ILE A 52 9.65 -3.99 21.83
CA ILE A 52 10.89 -3.69 21.10
C ILE A 52 11.08 -4.72 19.98
N ASN A 53 11.06 -4.25 18.73
CA ASN A 53 11.23 -5.00 17.48
C ASN A 53 10.11 -5.99 17.09
N LYS A 54 8.92 -5.93 17.70
CA LYS A 54 7.75 -6.67 17.21
C LYS A 54 6.42 -5.99 17.57
N ASP A 55 5.50 -6.04 16.63
CA ASP A 55 4.10 -5.66 16.83
C ASP A 55 3.20 -6.87 16.65
N ILE A 56 2.17 -6.96 17.50
CA ILE A 56 1.17 -8.02 17.44
C ILE A 56 -0.17 -7.38 17.09
N TYR A 57 -0.77 -7.89 16.02
CA TYR A 57 -2.08 -7.48 15.52
C TYR A 57 -3.04 -8.66 15.59
N HIS A 58 -4.33 -8.40 15.77
CA HIS A 58 -5.35 -9.44 15.85
C HIS A 58 -6.37 -9.28 14.72
N TYR A 59 -6.36 -10.20 13.75
CA TYR A 59 -7.27 -10.22 12.61
C TYR A 59 -7.66 -11.66 12.28
N VAL A 60 -8.88 -11.87 11.77
CA VAL A 60 -9.39 -13.19 11.35
C VAL A 60 -9.31 -14.24 12.49
N GLY A 61 -9.37 -13.78 13.75
CA GLY A 61 -9.24 -14.63 14.94
C GLY A 61 -7.82 -15.16 15.21
N GLN A 62 -6.79 -14.58 14.57
CA GLN A 62 -5.39 -14.98 14.71
C GLN A 62 -4.53 -13.81 15.20
N ASP A 63 -3.52 -14.13 16.02
CA ASP A 63 -2.47 -13.18 16.39
C ASP A 63 -1.38 -13.18 15.31
N ILE A 64 -1.22 -12.04 14.64
CA ILE A 64 -0.24 -11.80 13.60
C ILE A 64 0.93 -11.04 14.19
N VAL A 65 2.12 -11.62 14.11
CA VAL A 65 3.35 -11.03 14.64
C VAL A 65 4.17 -10.45 13.48
N ILE A 66 4.30 -9.13 13.46
CA ILE A 66 5.08 -8.38 12.48
C ILE A 66 6.41 -7.96 13.09
N TYR A 67 7.48 -8.17 12.33
CA TYR A 67 8.80 -7.64 12.61
C TYR A 67 9.08 -6.51 11.63
N GLU A 68 9.34 -5.33 12.19
CA GLU A 68 9.78 -4.16 11.43
C GLU A 68 11.30 -4.18 11.29
N SER A 69 11.79 -3.69 10.15
CA SER A 69 13.22 -3.43 9.96
C SER A 69 13.45 -1.93 10.04
N ILE A 70 14.32 -1.51 10.95
CA ILE A 70 14.65 -0.10 11.19
C ILE A 70 15.45 0.49 10.00
N ASP A 71 16.00 -0.38 9.14
CA ASP A 71 16.94 0.00 8.09
C ASP A 71 16.25 0.40 6.77
N SER A 72 14.93 0.27 6.64
CA SER A 72 14.19 0.67 5.43
C SER A 72 12.76 1.12 5.71
N PHE A 73 12.32 2.23 5.09
CA PHE A 73 10.96 2.77 5.23
C PHE A 73 9.87 1.78 4.78
N GLY A 74 10.19 0.88 3.85
CA GLY A 74 9.28 -0.19 3.41
C GLY A 74 9.06 -1.27 4.47
N ALA A 75 9.80 -1.26 5.58
CA ALA A 75 9.71 -2.26 6.62
C ALA A 75 9.08 -1.73 7.93
N MET A 76 8.43 -0.57 7.91
CA MET A 76 7.64 -0.04 9.03
C MET A 76 6.13 -0.24 8.79
N MET A 77 5.34 -0.28 9.87
CA MET A 77 3.89 -0.35 9.79
C MET A 77 3.23 1.00 9.53
N TRP A 78 2.31 1.02 8.56
CA TRP A 78 1.64 2.24 8.11
C TRP A 78 0.13 2.22 8.44
N PRO A 79 -0.49 3.37 8.78
CA PRO A 79 -1.89 3.44 9.16
C PRO A 79 -2.87 2.86 8.13
N ALA A 80 -2.62 3.04 6.83
CA ALA A 80 -3.52 2.53 5.80
C ALA A 80 -3.52 1.00 5.70
N ALA A 81 -2.41 0.34 6.04
CA ALA A 81 -2.35 -1.12 6.08
C ALA A 81 -3.27 -1.67 7.18
N LEU A 82 -3.27 -1.03 8.36
CA LEU A 82 -4.18 -1.37 9.45
C LEU A 82 -5.64 -1.16 9.02
N ALA A 83 -5.96 0.02 8.47
CA ALA A 83 -7.31 0.34 8.00
C ALA A 83 -7.81 -0.61 6.90
N LEU A 84 -6.93 -1.07 6.00
CA LEU A 84 -7.29 -2.02 4.96
C LEU A 84 -7.50 -3.43 5.53
N CYS A 85 -6.64 -3.91 6.43
CA CYS A 85 -6.81 -5.21 7.09
C CYS A 85 -8.14 -5.29 7.84
N SER A 86 -8.38 -4.26 8.64
CA SER A 86 -9.65 -3.92 9.28
C SER A 86 -10.84 -4.04 8.33
N PHE A 87 -10.78 -3.31 7.21
CA PHE A 87 -11.86 -3.31 6.23
C PHE A 87 -12.11 -4.70 5.65
N LEU A 88 -11.06 -5.42 5.24
CA LEU A 88 -11.17 -6.77 4.68
C LEU A 88 -11.73 -7.78 5.68
N ASP A 89 -11.32 -7.71 6.95
CA ASP A 89 -11.78 -8.62 8.01
C ASP A 89 -13.28 -8.44 8.31
N ASN A 90 -13.76 -7.19 8.32
CA ASN A 90 -15.13 -6.84 8.67
C ASN A 90 -16.12 -6.80 7.49
N ASN A 91 -15.65 -6.77 6.24
CA ASN A 91 -16.51 -6.59 5.06
C ASN A 91 -16.42 -7.77 4.07
N ARG A 92 -16.33 -9.00 4.59
CA ARG A 92 -16.17 -10.24 3.81
C ARG A 92 -17.31 -10.51 2.83
N ASP A 93 -18.51 -9.99 3.10
CA ASP A 93 -19.67 -10.10 2.21
C ASP A 93 -19.55 -9.16 1.00
N THR A 94 -18.84 -8.04 1.15
CA THR A 94 -18.57 -7.06 0.09
C THR A 94 -17.33 -7.45 -0.71
N VAL A 95 -16.30 -7.99 -0.04
CA VAL A 95 -15.03 -8.39 -0.63
C VAL A 95 -14.72 -9.82 -0.22
N ASP A 96 -15.13 -10.78 -1.06
CA ASP A 96 -14.88 -12.21 -0.83
C ASP A 96 -13.56 -12.63 -1.47
N LEU A 97 -12.53 -12.80 -0.65
CA LEU A 97 -11.20 -13.20 -1.07
C LEU A 97 -11.01 -14.73 -1.16
N ARG A 98 -12.00 -15.54 -0.80
CA ARG A 98 -11.83 -16.99 -0.69
C ARG A 98 -11.56 -17.62 -2.07
N GLY A 99 -10.37 -18.21 -2.21
CA GLY A 99 -9.92 -18.85 -3.45
C GLY A 99 -9.68 -17.88 -4.61
N LYS A 100 -9.51 -16.59 -4.31
CA LYS A 100 -9.23 -15.53 -5.29
C LYS A 100 -7.74 -15.33 -5.48
N GLU A 101 -7.33 -15.02 -6.71
CA GLU A 101 -5.96 -14.62 -7.03
C GLU A 101 -5.79 -13.14 -6.68
N VAL A 102 -4.85 -12.83 -5.77
CA VAL A 102 -4.68 -11.49 -5.20
C VAL A 102 -3.24 -11.03 -5.36
N LEU A 103 -3.06 -9.84 -5.91
CA LEU A 103 -1.78 -9.14 -5.94
C LEU A 103 -1.76 -8.04 -4.88
N GLU A 104 -0.72 -7.95 -4.07
CA GLU A 104 -0.46 -6.76 -3.26
C GLU A 104 0.72 -5.97 -3.85
N LEU A 105 0.51 -4.68 -4.11
CA LEU A 105 1.52 -3.73 -4.56
C LEU A 105 2.09 -2.97 -3.36
N GLY A 106 3.42 -2.95 -3.21
CA GLY A 106 4.08 -2.25 -2.11
C GLY A 106 3.71 -2.85 -0.76
N ALA A 107 3.88 -4.15 -0.61
CA ALA A 107 3.40 -4.92 0.54
C ALA A 107 4.12 -4.58 1.86
N GLY A 108 5.33 -4.02 1.78
CA GLY A 108 6.14 -3.62 2.92
C GLY A 108 6.39 -4.76 3.90
N THR A 109 5.84 -4.65 5.11
CA THR A 109 5.91 -5.70 6.14
C THR A 109 5.05 -6.93 5.84
N GLY A 110 4.08 -6.81 4.94
CA GLY A 110 3.20 -7.89 4.47
C GLY A 110 1.93 -8.10 5.27
N LEU A 111 1.53 -7.17 6.14
CA LEU A 111 0.35 -7.36 6.99
C LEU A 111 -0.93 -7.60 6.17
N VAL A 112 -1.16 -6.82 5.10
CA VAL A 112 -2.36 -6.99 4.26
C VAL A 112 -2.31 -8.32 3.52
N ALA A 113 -1.18 -8.70 2.93
CA ALA A 113 -1.00 -10.04 2.33
C ALA A 113 -1.27 -11.18 3.31
N ILE A 114 -0.82 -11.06 4.57
CA ILE A 114 -1.08 -12.07 5.62
C ILE A 114 -2.59 -12.16 5.88
N VAL A 115 -3.27 -11.04 6.10
CA VAL A 115 -4.72 -11.03 6.35
C VAL A 115 -5.49 -11.56 5.15
N ALA A 116 -5.15 -11.14 3.93
CA ALA A 116 -5.76 -11.66 2.71
C ALA A 116 -5.56 -13.18 2.56
N SER A 117 -4.36 -13.69 2.89
CA SER A 117 -4.07 -15.13 2.87
C SER A 117 -4.90 -15.90 3.90
N LEU A 118 -5.05 -15.37 5.11
CA LEU A 118 -5.87 -15.95 6.19
C LEU A 118 -7.36 -15.92 5.85
N LEU A 119 -7.81 -14.94 5.07
CA LEU A 119 -9.16 -14.89 4.49
C LEU A 119 -9.35 -15.88 3.32
N GLY A 120 -8.30 -16.57 2.90
CA GLY A 120 -8.35 -17.68 1.96
C GLY A 120 -7.93 -17.34 0.52
N ALA A 121 -7.33 -16.17 0.27
CA ALA A 121 -6.78 -15.82 -1.04
C ALA A 121 -5.52 -16.62 -1.40
N ALA A 122 -5.27 -16.75 -2.70
CA ALA A 122 -3.96 -17.05 -3.26
C ALA A 122 -3.24 -15.72 -3.50
N VAL A 123 -2.33 -15.36 -2.58
CA VAL A 123 -1.69 -14.04 -2.57
C VAL A 123 -0.31 -14.07 -3.19
N THR A 124 -0.03 -13.10 -4.07
CA THR A 124 1.31 -12.68 -4.48
C THR A 124 1.58 -11.31 -3.88
N ALA A 125 2.46 -11.25 -2.88
CA ALA A 125 2.90 -10.01 -2.24
C ALA A 125 4.14 -9.46 -2.94
N THR A 126 4.12 -8.19 -3.34
CA THR A 126 5.21 -7.61 -4.12
C THR A 126 5.75 -6.32 -3.53
N ASP A 127 7.05 -6.14 -3.66
CA ASP A 127 7.77 -4.94 -3.23
C ASP A 127 9.15 -4.88 -3.93
N LEU A 128 9.98 -3.89 -3.56
CA LEU A 128 11.36 -3.77 -4.01
C LEU A 128 12.24 -4.91 -3.45
N PRO A 129 13.31 -5.33 -4.18
CA PRO A 129 14.16 -6.46 -3.81
C PRO A 129 14.68 -6.45 -2.36
N GLU A 130 15.01 -5.27 -1.83
CA GLU A 130 15.52 -5.07 -0.48
C GLU A 130 14.48 -5.36 0.62
N ILE A 131 13.19 -5.29 0.31
CA ILE A 131 12.10 -5.53 1.27
C ILE A 131 11.72 -7.01 1.34
N LEU A 132 11.92 -7.76 0.25
CA LEU A 132 11.41 -9.12 0.08
C LEU A 132 11.85 -10.10 1.18
N GLY A 133 13.07 -9.93 1.71
CA GLY A 133 13.56 -10.78 2.79
C GLY A 133 12.72 -10.67 4.07
N ASN A 134 12.40 -9.45 4.50
CA ASN A 134 11.56 -9.22 5.67
C ASN A 134 10.10 -9.63 5.39
N LEU A 135 9.60 -9.26 4.21
CA LEU A 135 8.26 -9.60 3.74
C LEU A 135 8.03 -11.13 3.78
N GLN A 136 8.94 -11.91 3.18
CA GLN A 136 8.86 -13.37 3.19
C GLN A 136 8.89 -13.96 4.60
N ALA A 137 9.75 -13.43 5.49
CA ALA A 137 9.85 -13.89 6.86
C ALA A 137 8.55 -13.65 7.65
N ASN A 138 7.94 -12.47 7.50
CA ASN A 138 6.66 -12.15 8.13
C ASN A 138 5.52 -12.98 7.56
N LEU A 139 5.42 -13.14 6.24
CA LEU A 139 4.41 -14.00 5.62
C LEU A 139 4.52 -15.42 6.15
N MET A 140 5.72 -16.01 6.14
CA MET A 140 5.87 -17.42 6.51
C MET A 140 5.62 -17.69 7.98
N ARG A 141 5.96 -16.74 8.85
CA ARG A 141 5.68 -16.87 10.28
C ARG A 141 4.18 -16.93 10.57
N ASN A 142 3.38 -16.19 9.82
CA ASN A 142 1.96 -15.97 10.13
C ASN A 142 0.99 -16.80 9.27
N THR A 143 1.46 -17.44 8.19
CA THR A 143 0.58 -18.16 7.24
C THR A 143 0.88 -19.66 7.13
N ARG A 144 2.08 -20.11 7.54
CA ARG A 144 2.51 -21.50 7.38
C ARG A 144 1.60 -22.45 8.15
N GLY A 145 0.91 -23.33 7.43
CA GLY A 145 -0.02 -24.30 8.00
C GLY A 145 -1.36 -23.72 8.47
N LEU A 146 -1.59 -22.42 8.24
CA LEU A 146 -2.82 -21.71 8.62
C LEU A 146 -3.65 -21.28 7.41
N CYS A 147 -3.02 -21.11 6.24
CA CYS A 147 -3.68 -20.66 5.01
C CYS A 147 -3.94 -21.80 4.03
N ARG A 148 -5.01 -21.67 3.23
CA ARG A 148 -5.35 -22.60 2.14
C ARG A 148 -4.30 -22.61 1.03
N HIS A 149 -3.76 -21.44 0.71
CA HIS A 149 -2.74 -21.22 -0.29
C HIS A 149 -1.50 -20.65 0.39
N THR A 150 -0.31 -21.14 0.02
CA THR A 150 0.94 -20.56 0.51
C THR A 150 1.21 -19.26 -0.25
N PRO A 151 1.30 -18.11 0.44
CA PRO A 151 1.52 -16.83 -0.23
C PRO A 151 2.89 -16.80 -0.90
N GLN A 152 2.96 -16.15 -2.05
CA GLN A 152 4.18 -15.95 -2.82
C GLN A 152 4.72 -14.54 -2.60
N VAL A 153 6.04 -14.39 -2.69
CA VAL A 153 6.73 -13.10 -2.65
C VAL A 153 7.50 -12.92 -3.95
N ALA A 154 7.36 -11.76 -4.58
CA ALA A 154 8.04 -11.46 -5.84
C ALA A 154 8.51 -9.99 -5.93
N PRO A 155 9.65 -9.72 -6.58
CA PRO A 155 10.13 -8.36 -6.82
C PRO A 155 9.27 -7.64 -7.85
N LEU A 156 8.72 -6.48 -7.49
CA LEU A 156 7.99 -5.62 -8.44
C LEU A 156 8.37 -4.16 -8.21
N SER A 157 9.13 -3.60 -9.16
CA SER A 157 9.29 -2.16 -9.28
C SER A 157 8.18 -1.60 -10.14
N TRP A 158 7.52 -0.55 -9.67
CA TRP A 158 6.48 0.12 -10.45
C TRP A 158 7.09 0.71 -11.72
N GLY A 159 6.38 0.61 -12.84
CA GLY A 159 6.91 1.12 -14.10
C GLY A 159 6.06 0.79 -15.32
N TYR A 160 6.62 1.14 -16.47
CA TYR A 160 5.94 1.07 -17.77
C TYR A 160 6.16 -0.25 -18.50
N ASP A 161 7.27 -0.96 -18.25
CA ASP A 161 7.62 -2.23 -18.92
C ASP A 161 7.29 -3.45 -18.05
N LEU A 162 6.01 -3.60 -17.69
CA LEU A 162 5.55 -4.73 -16.88
C LEU A 162 5.32 -6.00 -17.70
N GLU A 163 5.09 -5.90 -19.01
CA GLU A 163 4.82 -7.09 -19.86
C GLU A 163 6.02 -8.02 -19.97
N SER A 164 7.25 -7.49 -19.89
CA SER A 164 8.49 -8.29 -19.96
C SER A 164 8.70 -9.19 -18.74
N THR A 165 8.22 -8.76 -17.58
CA THR A 165 8.42 -9.45 -16.29
C THR A 165 7.16 -10.13 -15.76
N TYR A 166 6.01 -9.50 -16.00
CA TYR A 166 4.68 -9.93 -15.56
C TYR A 166 3.71 -10.03 -16.74
N PRO A 167 4.00 -10.87 -17.76
CA PRO A 167 3.17 -10.97 -18.96
C PRO A 167 1.69 -11.23 -18.62
N SER A 168 0.83 -10.43 -19.23
CA SER A 168 -0.61 -10.39 -18.94
C SER A 168 -1.35 -11.68 -19.34
N SER A 169 -0.71 -12.51 -20.17
CA SER A 169 -1.18 -13.85 -20.54
C SER A 169 -1.03 -14.88 -19.42
N VAL A 170 -0.17 -14.61 -18.43
CA VAL A 170 0.14 -15.51 -17.31
C VAL A 170 -0.39 -14.94 -16.00
N TYR A 171 -0.14 -13.65 -15.74
CA TYR A 171 -0.48 -13.01 -14.48
C TYR A 171 -1.83 -12.31 -14.58
N ARG A 172 -2.83 -12.89 -13.94
CA ARG A 172 -4.18 -12.33 -13.86
C ARG A 172 -4.70 -12.46 -12.43
N TYR A 173 -5.22 -11.36 -11.91
CA TYR A 173 -5.67 -11.27 -10.53
C TYR A 173 -7.14 -10.89 -10.47
N ASP A 174 -7.87 -11.48 -9.53
CA ASP A 174 -9.23 -11.04 -9.17
C ASP A 174 -9.17 -9.73 -8.39
N TYR A 175 -8.19 -9.59 -7.49
CA TYR A 175 -7.99 -8.39 -6.69
C TYR A 175 -6.56 -7.86 -6.76
N VAL A 176 -6.44 -6.53 -6.78
CA VAL A 176 -5.19 -5.81 -6.54
C VAL A 176 -5.35 -4.98 -5.27
N LEU A 177 -4.48 -5.19 -4.29
CA LEU A 177 -4.48 -4.48 -3.01
C LEU A 177 -3.29 -3.52 -2.95
N ALA A 178 -3.49 -2.35 -2.36
CA ALA A 178 -2.42 -1.40 -2.10
C ALA A 178 -2.74 -0.57 -0.85
N ALA A 179 -1.77 -0.38 0.04
CA ALA A 179 -1.95 0.38 1.27
C ALA A 179 -0.77 1.34 1.53
N ASP A 180 -1.06 2.64 1.68
CA ASP A 180 -0.06 3.70 1.92
C ASP A 180 1.09 3.75 0.89
N VAL A 181 0.82 3.28 -0.33
CA VAL A 181 1.75 3.35 -1.48
C VAL A 181 1.87 4.76 -2.07
N VAL A 182 1.03 5.71 -1.66
CA VAL A 182 1.06 7.10 -2.12
C VAL A 182 1.58 7.98 -0.99
N TYR A 183 2.83 8.41 -1.14
CA TYR A 183 3.52 9.34 -0.25
C TYR A 183 4.50 10.19 -1.07
N HIS A 184 5.37 10.96 -0.39
CA HIS A 184 6.34 11.81 -1.06
C HIS A 184 7.48 11.00 -1.71
N HIS A 185 7.33 10.67 -3.00
CA HIS A 185 8.35 10.08 -3.87
C HIS A 185 8.06 10.39 -5.35
N ASP A 186 9.05 10.19 -6.22
CA ASP A 186 8.98 10.58 -7.64
C ASP A 186 8.27 9.56 -8.56
N PHE A 187 7.78 8.45 -7.99
CA PHE A 187 7.29 7.27 -8.74
C PHE A 187 5.75 7.13 -8.77
N LEU A 188 5.02 8.22 -8.55
CA LEU A 188 3.57 8.19 -8.48
C LEU A 188 2.92 7.90 -9.85
N ASP A 189 3.52 8.37 -10.95
CA ASP A 189 3.00 8.09 -12.29
C ASP A 189 3.21 6.61 -12.66
N GLU A 190 4.37 6.04 -12.35
CA GLU A 190 4.71 4.62 -12.50
C GLU A 190 3.76 3.74 -11.68
N LEU A 191 3.42 4.15 -10.46
CA LEU A 191 2.44 3.45 -9.62
C LEU A 191 1.07 3.41 -10.30
N LEU A 192 0.58 4.55 -10.81
CA LEU A 192 -0.71 4.60 -11.49
C LEU A 192 -0.75 3.72 -12.74
N VAL A 193 0.34 3.71 -13.51
CA VAL A 193 0.51 2.84 -14.68
C VAL A 193 0.50 1.36 -14.27
N THR A 194 1.19 1.03 -13.18
CA THR A 194 1.21 -0.32 -12.62
C THR A 194 -0.18 -0.77 -12.17
N MET A 195 -0.91 0.10 -11.46
CA MET A 195 -2.30 -0.14 -11.09
C MET A 195 -3.19 -0.39 -12.32
N LYS A 196 -3.05 0.41 -13.39
CA LYS A 196 -3.79 0.21 -14.65
C LYS A 196 -3.39 -1.09 -15.35
N TYR A 197 -2.12 -1.48 -15.27
CA TYR A 197 -1.63 -2.70 -15.90
C TYR A 197 -2.31 -3.94 -15.31
N PHE A 198 -2.37 -4.05 -13.97
CA PHE A 198 -2.95 -5.20 -13.29
C PHE A 198 -4.48 -5.14 -13.13
N CYS A 199 -5.08 -3.94 -13.10
CA CYS A 199 -6.53 -3.77 -13.03
C CYS A 199 -7.19 -3.90 -14.42
N LYS A 200 -7.22 -5.14 -14.93
CA LYS A 200 -7.87 -5.51 -16.20
C LYS A 200 -9.39 -5.68 -16.02
N PRO A 201 -10.17 -5.80 -17.11
CA PRO A 201 -11.60 -6.15 -17.00
C PRO A 201 -11.81 -7.41 -16.16
N GLY A 202 -12.65 -7.31 -15.13
CA GLY A 202 -12.90 -8.37 -14.14
C GLY A 202 -12.03 -8.31 -12.88
N THR A 203 -11.02 -7.44 -12.83
CA THR A 203 -10.19 -7.21 -11.64
C THR A 203 -10.76 -6.05 -10.81
N THR A 204 -10.75 -6.21 -9.49
CA THR A 204 -11.10 -5.15 -8.53
C THR A 204 -9.86 -4.67 -7.79
N LEU A 205 -9.54 -3.39 -7.91
CA LEU A 205 -8.46 -2.77 -7.17
C LEU A 205 -9.00 -2.12 -5.89
N ILE A 206 -8.40 -2.41 -4.73
CA ILE A 206 -8.72 -1.79 -3.45
C ILE A 206 -7.47 -1.06 -2.95
N TRP A 207 -7.58 0.25 -2.80
CA TRP A 207 -6.48 1.11 -2.39
C TRP A 207 -6.85 1.90 -1.14
N ALA A 208 -6.06 1.74 -0.08
CA ALA A 208 -6.16 2.50 1.15
C ALA A 208 -5.01 3.52 1.25
N ASN A 209 -5.31 4.75 1.64
CA ASN A 209 -4.29 5.78 1.83
C ASN A 209 -4.69 6.79 2.90
N LYS A 210 -3.71 7.21 3.70
CA LYS A 210 -3.84 8.41 4.53
C LYS A 210 -3.38 9.62 3.73
N VAL A 211 -4.25 10.60 3.52
CA VAL A 211 -3.90 11.88 2.88
C VAL A 211 -3.03 12.69 3.85
N ARG A 212 -1.81 13.02 3.44
CA ARG A 212 -0.81 13.78 4.21
C ARG A 212 -0.46 15.09 3.51
N PHE A 213 -0.40 15.10 2.19
CA PHE A 213 0.03 16.23 1.38
C PHE A 213 -0.88 16.47 0.17
N GLU A 214 -0.76 17.66 -0.43
CA GLU A 214 -1.50 18.03 -1.65
C GLU A 214 -1.19 17.09 -2.83
N SER A 215 0.04 16.56 -2.91
CA SER A 215 0.42 15.54 -3.91
C SER A 215 -0.48 14.31 -3.87
N ASP A 216 -0.93 13.91 -2.67
CA ASP A 216 -1.78 12.73 -2.48
C ASP A 216 -3.18 12.99 -3.05
N LEU A 217 -3.65 14.24 -2.96
CA LEU A 217 -4.90 14.68 -3.59
C LEU A 217 -4.77 14.69 -5.11
N VAL A 218 -3.64 15.16 -5.66
CA VAL A 218 -3.37 15.12 -7.10
C VAL A 218 -3.39 13.67 -7.61
N PHE A 219 -2.72 12.76 -6.93
CA PHE A 219 -2.77 11.34 -7.28
C PHE A 219 -4.19 10.78 -7.19
N THR A 220 -4.93 11.10 -6.12
CA THR A 220 -6.32 10.68 -5.95
C THR A 220 -7.20 11.11 -7.12
N GLU A 221 -7.05 12.34 -7.61
CA GLU A 221 -7.80 12.82 -8.76
C GLU A 221 -7.39 12.14 -10.07
N ASN A 222 -6.10 11.86 -10.27
CA ASN A 222 -5.62 11.09 -11.42
C ASN A 222 -6.12 9.64 -11.38
N PHE A 223 -6.15 9.03 -10.21
CA PHE A 223 -6.70 7.70 -9.98
C PHE A 223 -8.20 7.63 -10.31
N LYS A 224 -9.00 8.61 -9.86
CA LYS A 224 -10.44 8.71 -10.21
C LYS A 224 -10.69 8.93 -11.70
N LYS A 225 -9.79 9.60 -12.41
CA LYS A 225 -9.86 9.76 -13.87
C LYS A 225 -9.55 8.45 -14.59
N ALA A 226 -8.58 7.68 -14.08
CA ALA A 226 -8.12 6.43 -14.69
C ALA A 226 -9.10 5.26 -14.50
N PHE A 227 -9.84 5.21 -13.39
CA PHE A 227 -10.69 4.07 -13.02
C PHE A 227 -12.16 4.45 -12.84
N HIS A 228 -13.04 3.45 -12.87
CA HIS A 228 -14.38 3.60 -12.30
C HIS A 228 -14.26 3.37 -10.79
N THR A 229 -14.31 4.46 -10.01
CA THR A 229 -13.99 4.45 -8.59
C THR A 229 -15.23 4.61 -7.70
N SER A 230 -15.29 3.85 -6.62
CA SER A 230 -16.19 4.05 -5.50
C SER A 230 -15.40 4.26 -4.20
N LEU A 231 -15.85 5.18 -3.36
CA LEU A 231 -15.28 5.41 -2.04
C LEU A 231 -15.98 4.47 -1.05
N LEU A 232 -15.22 3.55 -0.45
CA LEU A 232 -15.73 2.57 0.51
C LEU A 232 -15.74 3.12 1.92
N VAL A 233 -14.66 3.82 2.30
CA VAL A 233 -14.46 4.36 3.65
C VAL A 233 -13.82 5.73 3.55
N GLU A 234 -14.30 6.67 4.36
CA GLU A 234 -13.69 7.97 4.61
C GLU A 234 -13.78 8.28 6.11
N GLU A 235 -12.62 8.24 6.78
CA GLU A 235 -12.50 8.52 8.21
C GLU A 235 -11.36 9.54 8.43
N GLY A 236 -11.74 10.81 8.53
CA GLY A 236 -10.78 11.91 8.62
C GLY A 236 -9.87 11.95 7.39
N GLU A 237 -8.58 11.74 7.59
CA GLU A 237 -7.56 11.73 6.54
C GLU A 237 -7.41 10.36 5.86
N MET A 238 -8.03 9.29 6.40
CA MET A 238 -7.95 7.93 5.86
C MET A 238 -9.05 7.70 4.82
N LYS A 239 -8.68 7.19 3.64
CA LYS A 239 -9.61 6.84 2.58
C LYS A 239 -9.34 5.43 2.07
N ILE A 240 -10.41 4.68 1.78
CA ILE A 240 -10.34 3.39 1.09
C ILE A 240 -11.20 3.47 -0.17
N PHE A 241 -10.57 3.27 -1.32
CA PHE A 241 -11.20 3.26 -2.62
C PHE A 241 -11.31 1.83 -3.16
N MET A 242 -12.41 1.55 -3.84
CA MET A 242 -12.55 0.43 -4.76
C MET A 242 -12.54 0.99 -6.18
N ALA A 243 -11.88 0.29 -7.10
CA ALA A 243 -11.71 0.72 -8.47
C ALA A 243 -11.79 -0.46 -9.43
N MET A 244 -12.39 -0.22 -10.59
CA MET A 244 -12.43 -1.16 -11.71
C MET A 244 -11.90 -0.46 -12.97
N SER A 245 -11.38 -1.26 -13.90
CA SER A 245 -10.92 -0.78 -15.21
C SER A 245 -12.04 0.01 -15.90
N ARG A 246 -11.71 1.19 -16.44
CA ARG A 246 -12.57 1.82 -17.44
C ARG A 246 -12.30 1.12 -18.76
N GLU A 247 -13.34 0.60 -19.41
CA GLU A 247 -13.18 0.16 -20.80
C GLU A 247 -12.69 1.36 -21.61
N GLU A 248 -11.50 1.24 -22.19
CA GLU A 248 -11.01 2.22 -23.15
C GLU A 248 -11.90 2.07 -24.38
N ASP A 249 -12.69 3.11 -24.72
CA ASP A 249 -13.27 3.23 -26.05
C ASP A 249 -12.16 2.92 -27.07
N GLU A 250 -12.35 1.91 -27.92
CA GLU A 250 -11.35 1.39 -28.88
C GLU A 250 -10.82 2.43 -29.89
N GLY A 251 -11.21 3.71 -29.77
CA GLY A 251 -10.91 4.80 -30.68
C GLY A 251 -9.48 5.34 -30.66
N ASP A 252 -8.68 5.12 -29.61
CA ASP A 252 -7.37 5.79 -29.47
C ASP A 252 -6.15 4.92 -29.82
N ARG A 253 -6.30 3.58 -29.89
CA ARG A 253 -5.22 2.69 -30.38
C ARG A 253 -4.92 2.88 -31.87
N ASN A 254 -5.85 3.44 -32.64
CA ASN A 254 -5.68 3.71 -34.07
C ASN A 254 -5.09 5.09 -34.39
N ARG A 255 -4.80 5.94 -33.39
CA ARG A 255 -4.18 7.27 -33.61
C ARG A 255 -2.66 7.28 -33.48
N LEU A 256 -2.06 6.32 -32.79
CA LEU A 256 -0.60 6.24 -32.63
C LEU A 256 0.13 5.42 -33.72
N SER A 257 -0.59 4.86 -34.70
CA SER A 257 -0.02 3.97 -35.74
C SER A 257 0.12 4.59 -37.13
N ARG A 258 -0.10 5.91 -37.30
CA ARG A 258 0.16 6.59 -38.58
C ARG A 258 1.45 7.42 -38.51
N PRO A 259 2.54 7.00 -39.18
CA PRO A 259 3.68 7.87 -39.41
C PRO A 259 3.22 9.03 -40.30
N THR A 260 3.47 10.27 -39.87
CA THR A 260 3.35 11.45 -40.72
C THR A 260 4.37 11.34 -41.85
N ASP A 261 3.90 11.03 -43.06
CA ASP A 261 4.66 11.11 -44.31
C ASP A 261 5.07 12.57 -44.55
N CYS A 262 6.30 12.92 -44.20
CA CYS A 262 6.97 14.15 -44.64
C CYS A 262 7.30 14.02 -46.12
N ARG A 263 6.32 14.29 -46.99
CA ARG A 263 6.56 14.48 -48.42
C ARG A 263 7.20 15.85 -48.67
N LEU A 264 8.42 15.76 -49.19
CA LEU A 264 9.16 16.75 -49.97
C LEU A 264 8.24 17.70 -50.77
N LYS A 265 8.48 19.00 -50.65
CA LYS A 265 8.19 19.95 -51.71
C LYS A 265 9.50 20.46 -52.30
N ALA A 266 9.50 20.45 -53.63
CA ALA A 266 10.55 20.82 -54.56
C ALA A 266 11.10 22.23 -54.36
#